data_AF-R7D4H2-F1
#
_entry.id   AF-R7D4H2-F1
#
_cell.length_a   1.000
_cell.length_b   1.000
_cell.length_c   1.000
_cell.angle_alpha   90.00
_cell.angle_beta   90.00
_cell.angle_gamma   90.00
#
_symmetry.space_group_name_H-M   'P 1'
#
loop_
_entity.id
_entity.type
_entity.pdbx_description
1 polymer ?
#
loop_
_entity_poly.entity_id
_entity_poly.type
_entity_poly.pdbx_seq_one_letter_code
_entity_poly.pdbx_strand_id
1 'polypeptide(L)'
;MTDKSKCCGCTVCASICPKQCITMQEDEEGFLYPVINKSLCIGCNLCQKVCPILNQEDERKPLSVYAAKSRDEEMRLASSSGGVFTLLAEKIIDRGGVVFGARFNENWEVIHDCTETKEGLAAFRGSKYVQSCIGNCYSKAKQYIQDGRQVMFSGTPCQIAGLKRFLGKDYDNLLAVDVVCHGVPSPKAWRLYLRDIVSDKQWINSIRFRAKSNSWRNFRLIIEGADSRLNTNELVNEKGYENKWIHAFLLNLTLRLSCHDCQSLRGKSGSDITLGDYWGIEQFAADFDDDKGCSLVLVNTLKGEEIYSGLNCDSIVTPYKSAVLKNPSLDRSVTASINREFLLSQLDKGFIAAYDVCLDHSFPMRLRRFLFRKLGM
;
A
#
# COMPACT_ATOMS: atom_id res chain seq x y z
N MET A 1 10.96 -17.92 11.23
CA MET A 1 9.54 -17.83 11.65
C MET A 1 8.81 -19.04 11.09
N THR A 2 7.92 -19.68 11.87
CA THR A 2 7.26 -20.93 11.48
C THR A 2 5.97 -20.71 10.69
N ASP A 3 5.18 -19.70 11.04
CA ASP A 3 3.95 -19.33 10.32
C ASP A 3 4.09 -17.94 9.66
N LYS A 4 4.15 -17.93 8.33
CA LYS A 4 4.28 -16.71 7.52
C LYS A 4 3.00 -15.86 7.51
N SER A 5 1.84 -16.44 7.77
CA SER A 5 0.56 -15.71 7.83
C SER A 5 0.48 -14.77 9.04
N LYS A 6 1.31 -15.01 10.07
CA LYS A 6 1.37 -14.22 11.31
C LYS A 6 2.45 -13.14 11.30
N CYS A 7 2.85 -12.67 10.13
CA CYS A 7 3.71 -11.50 9.96
C CYS A 7 3.13 -10.59 8.89
N CYS A 8 3.15 -9.27 9.08
CA CYS A 8 2.73 -8.32 8.04
C CYS A 8 3.91 -7.68 7.30
N GLY A 9 5.15 -8.01 7.69
CA GLY A 9 6.35 -7.46 7.08
C GLY A 9 6.60 -5.98 7.39
N CYS A 10 6.03 -5.44 8.47
CA CYS A 10 6.19 -4.03 8.84
C CYS A 10 7.56 -3.67 9.45
N THR A 11 8.50 -4.62 9.53
CA THR A 11 9.89 -4.51 10.02
C THR A 11 10.11 -3.99 11.46
N VAL A 12 9.04 -3.72 12.21
CA VAL A 12 9.12 -3.15 13.57
C VAL A 12 10.04 -3.94 14.52
N CYS A 13 10.04 -5.27 14.38
CA CYS A 13 10.86 -6.18 15.17
C CYS A 13 12.36 -5.98 14.93
N ALA A 14 12.77 -5.73 13.69
CA ALA A 14 14.15 -5.40 13.35
C ALA A 14 14.51 -4.00 13.84
N SER A 15 13.63 -3.01 13.61
CA SER A 15 13.87 -1.62 14.01
C SER A 15 14.03 -1.45 15.53
N ILE A 16 13.23 -2.14 16.34
CA ILE A 16 13.29 -2.03 17.81
C ILE A 16 14.47 -2.79 18.44
N CYS A 17 15.12 -3.70 17.70
CA CYS A 17 16.09 -4.62 18.28
C CYS A 17 17.38 -3.88 18.72
N PRO A 18 17.71 -3.80 20.02
CA PRO A 18 18.88 -3.04 20.47
C PRO A 18 20.21 -3.67 20.06
N LYS A 19 20.22 -4.98 19.80
CA LYS A 19 21.40 -5.72 19.33
C LYS A 19 21.48 -5.86 17.82
N GLN A 20 20.49 -5.31 17.08
CA GLN A 20 20.37 -5.45 15.62
C GLN A 20 20.53 -6.91 15.16
N CYS A 21 20.05 -7.86 15.97
CA CYS A 21 20.20 -9.30 15.71
C CYS A 21 19.10 -9.86 14.81
N ILE A 22 18.16 -9.03 14.34
CA ILE A 22 17.06 -9.44 13.48
C ILE A 22 17.27 -8.83 12.10
N THR A 23 17.43 -9.68 11.09
CA THR A 23 17.50 -9.26 9.68
C THR A 23 16.19 -9.61 8.99
N MET A 24 15.78 -8.78 8.03
CA MET A 24 14.62 -9.07 7.19
C MET A 24 15.12 -9.76 5.92
N GLN A 25 14.68 -10.99 5.68
CA GLN A 25 15.11 -11.79 4.52
C GLN A 25 13.91 -12.12 3.63
N GLU A 26 14.12 -12.09 2.31
CA GLU A 26 13.09 -12.47 1.35
C GLU A 26 12.80 -13.97 1.44
N ASP A 27 11.55 -14.34 1.22
CA ASP A 27 11.15 -15.71 0.97
C ASP A 27 11.04 -16.00 -0.53
N GLU A 28 10.52 -17.18 -0.88
CA GLU A 28 10.30 -17.64 -2.25
C GLU A 28 9.34 -16.76 -3.07
N GLU A 29 8.54 -15.92 -2.41
CA GLU A 29 7.63 -14.93 -3.02
C GLU A 29 8.20 -13.51 -2.99
N GLY A 30 9.43 -13.31 -2.47
CA GLY A 30 10.04 -12.00 -2.32
C GLY A 30 9.49 -11.20 -1.14
N PHE A 31 8.67 -11.79 -0.26
CA PHE A 31 8.21 -11.11 0.94
C PHE A 31 9.27 -11.17 2.03
N LEU A 32 9.50 -10.05 2.71
CA LEU A 32 10.47 -9.98 3.80
C LEU A 32 9.91 -10.55 5.11
N TYR A 33 10.71 -11.40 5.77
CA TYR A 33 10.43 -11.98 7.09
C TYR A 33 11.63 -11.87 8.04
N PRO A 34 11.39 -11.74 9.36
CA PRO A 34 12.45 -11.64 10.34
C PRO A 34 13.19 -12.98 10.54
N VAL A 35 14.52 -12.91 10.47
CA VAL A 35 15.46 -13.97 10.81
C VAL A 35 16.34 -13.49 11.97
N ILE A 36 16.29 -14.21 13.08
CA ILE A 36 16.96 -13.84 14.33
C ILE A 36 18.29 -14.58 14.42
N ASN A 37 19.38 -13.84 14.57
CA ASN A 37 20.65 -14.38 15.00
C ASN A 37 20.61 -14.66 16.51
N LYS A 38 20.48 -15.94 16.88
CA LYS A 38 20.33 -16.37 18.28
C LYS A 38 21.57 -16.09 19.14
N SER A 39 22.78 -16.06 18.58
CA SER A 39 24.00 -15.82 19.36
C SER A 39 24.13 -14.36 19.83
N LEU A 40 23.54 -13.43 19.09
CA LEU A 40 23.51 -11.99 19.43
C LEU A 40 22.26 -11.60 20.24
N CYS A 41 21.25 -12.46 20.26
CA CYS A 41 19.98 -12.17 20.93
C CYS A 41 20.12 -12.26 22.45
N ILE A 42 19.75 -11.18 23.14
CA ILE A 42 19.78 -11.10 24.61
C ILE A 42 18.44 -11.44 25.28
N GLY A 43 17.47 -12.00 24.56
CA GLY A 43 16.20 -12.44 25.14
C GLY A 43 15.29 -11.33 25.70
N CYS A 44 15.48 -10.06 25.31
CA CYS A 44 14.71 -8.93 25.86
C CYS A 44 13.21 -8.90 25.48
N ASN A 45 12.78 -9.72 24.51
CA ASN A 45 11.41 -9.83 24.01
C ASN A 45 10.77 -8.55 23.44
N LEU A 46 11.53 -7.49 23.22
CA LEU A 46 11.02 -6.22 22.65
C LEU A 46 10.35 -6.43 21.29
N CYS A 47 10.94 -7.25 20.42
CA CYS A 47 10.39 -7.55 19.09
C CYS A 47 8.99 -8.18 19.13
N GLN A 48 8.67 -8.94 20.18
CA GLN A 48 7.34 -9.51 20.38
C GLN A 48 6.39 -8.47 20.96
N LYS A 49 6.83 -7.67 21.94
CA LYS A 49 6.04 -6.61 22.59
C LYS A 49 5.55 -5.53 21.62
N VAL A 50 6.35 -5.20 20.60
CA VAL A 50 5.97 -4.19 19.59
C VAL A 50 5.31 -4.77 18.35
N CYS A 51 5.13 -6.09 18.26
CA CYS A 51 4.55 -6.71 17.07
C CYS A 51 3.03 -6.39 17.00
N PRO A 52 2.55 -5.72 15.93
CA PRO A 52 1.13 -5.34 15.82
C PRO A 52 0.19 -6.53 15.56
N ILE A 53 0.72 -7.70 15.21
CA ILE A 53 -0.08 -8.94 15.07
C ILE A 53 -0.31 -9.58 16.44
N LEU A 54 0.70 -9.55 17.31
CA LEU A 54 0.61 -10.13 18.66
C LEU A 54 -0.09 -9.19 19.66
N ASN A 55 0.02 -7.88 19.43
CA ASN A 55 -0.51 -6.84 20.33
C ASN A 55 -1.39 -5.94 19.50
N GLN A 56 -2.67 -6.29 19.42
CA GLN A 56 -3.67 -5.52 18.67
C GLN A 56 -4.21 -4.39 19.52
N GLU A 57 -4.57 -3.30 18.85
CA GLU A 57 -5.45 -2.27 19.42
C GLU A 57 -6.91 -2.68 19.27
N ASP A 58 -7.78 -2.01 20.03
CA ASP A 58 -9.22 -2.14 19.90
C ASP A 58 -9.71 -1.55 18.58
N GLU A 59 -10.83 -2.10 18.10
CA GLU A 59 -11.52 -1.56 16.95
C GLU A 59 -12.04 -0.16 17.25
N ARG A 60 -11.90 0.75 16.28
CA ARG A 60 -12.42 2.11 16.41
C ARG A 60 -13.11 2.54 15.13
N LYS A 61 -14.15 3.35 15.30
CA LYS A 61 -14.82 4.05 14.21
C LYS A 61 -14.23 5.45 14.07
N PRO A 62 -14.23 6.02 12.86
CA PRO A 62 -13.83 7.41 12.68
C PRO A 62 -14.79 8.36 13.39
N LEU A 63 -14.27 9.52 13.79
CA LEU A 63 -15.05 10.65 14.32
C LEU A 63 -15.92 11.25 13.21
N SER A 64 -15.33 11.39 12.02
CA SER A 64 -15.95 12.04 10.86
C SER A 64 -15.57 11.30 9.57
N VAL A 65 -16.47 11.33 8.58
CA VAL A 65 -16.24 10.71 7.27
C VAL A 65 -16.59 11.70 6.18
N TYR A 66 -15.65 11.91 5.26
CA TYR A 66 -15.77 12.89 4.20
C TYR A 66 -15.55 12.27 2.82
N ALA A 67 -16.29 12.79 1.85
CA ALA A 67 -15.91 12.73 0.44
C ALA A 67 -15.20 14.04 0.09
N ALA A 68 -13.97 13.96 -0.45
CA ALA A 68 -13.14 15.14 -0.65
C ALA A 68 -12.37 15.12 -1.97
N LYS A 69 -12.24 16.30 -2.57
CA LYS A 69 -11.47 16.51 -3.80
C LYS A 69 -10.74 17.86 -3.77
N SER A 70 -9.48 17.84 -4.18
CA SER A 70 -8.66 19.03 -4.34
C SER A 70 -9.24 19.95 -5.41
N ARG A 71 -9.12 21.26 -5.18
CA ARG A 71 -9.45 22.30 -6.16
C ARG A 71 -8.34 22.51 -7.19
N ASP A 72 -7.12 22.07 -6.89
CA ASP A 72 -6.05 21.97 -7.86
C ASP A 72 -6.30 20.74 -8.74
N GLU A 73 -6.79 20.98 -9.97
CA GLU A 73 -7.13 19.92 -10.92
C GLU A 73 -5.90 19.15 -11.42
N GLU A 74 -4.75 19.81 -11.62
CA GLU A 74 -3.54 19.18 -12.13
C GLU A 74 -2.98 18.19 -11.11
N MET A 75 -2.83 18.64 -9.86
CA MET A 75 -2.40 17.80 -8.75
C MET A 75 -3.39 16.67 -8.49
N ARG A 76 -4.70 16.98 -8.56
CA ARG A 76 -5.74 15.97 -8.43
C ARG A 76 -5.57 14.92 -9.51
N LEU A 77 -5.44 15.29 -10.78
CA LEU A 77 -5.25 14.36 -11.91
C LEU A 77 -3.98 13.51 -11.80
N ALA A 78 -2.90 14.08 -11.25
CA ALA A 78 -1.66 13.36 -10.95
C ALA A 78 -1.78 12.39 -9.75
N SER A 79 -2.84 12.49 -8.95
CA SER A 79 -3.12 11.63 -7.80
C SER A 79 -4.06 10.47 -8.13
N SER A 80 -4.01 9.37 -7.37
CA SER A 80 -4.91 8.22 -7.58
C SER A 80 -6.39 8.54 -7.45
N SER A 81 -6.72 9.59 -6.71
CA SER A 81 -8.07 9.87 -6.21
C SER A 81 -8.30 11.39 -6.15
N GLY A 82 -8.92 11.90 -5.07
CA GLY A 82 -9.19 13.32 -4.83
C GLY A 82 -7.98 14.20 -4.46
N GLY A 83 -6.77 13.65 -4.30
CA GLY A 83 -5.55 14.45 -4.03
C GLY A 83 -5.33 14.86 -2.57
N VAL A 84 -6.10 14.32 -1.62
CA VAL A 84 -6.04 14.71 -0.19
C VAL A 84 -4.68 14.41 0.45
N PHE A 85 -3.99 13.33 0.05
CA PHE A 85 -2.64 13.02 0.54
C PHE A 85 -1.68 14.21 0.32
N THR A 86 -1.69 14.78 -0.88
CA THR A 86 -0.80 15.90 -1.21
C THR A 86 -1.15 17.15 -0.43
N LEU A 87 -2.44 17.46 -0.26
CA LEU A 87 -2.87 18.61 0.54
C LEU A 87 -2.40 18.50 2.01
N LEU A 88 -2.52 17.31 2.61
CA LEU A 88 -2.00 17.05 3.96
C LEU A 88 -0.48 17.21 4.01
N ALA A 89 0.23 16.62 3.05
CA ALA A 89 1.68 16.63 3.00
C ALA A 89 2.27 18.03 2.77
N GLU A 90 1.68 18.82 1.87
CA GLU A 90 2.09 20.20 1.62
C GLU A 90 1.90 21.07 2.85
N LYS A 91 0.80 20.92 3.59
CA LYS A 91 0.57 21.63 4.85
C LYS A 91 1.64 21.33 5.91
N ILE A 92 2.19 20.12 5.92
CA ILE A 92 3.29 19.73 6.81
C ILE A 92 4.61 20.34 6.34
N ILE A 93 4.90 20.29 5.03
CA ILE A 93 6.11 20.90 4.44
C ILE A 93 6.12 22.42 4.61
N ASP A 94 4.97 23.09 4.44
CA ASP A 94 4.83 24.54 4.63
C ASP A 94 5.12 24.99 6.07
N ARG A 95 5.08 24.06 7.02
CA ARG A 95 5.48 24.27 8.42
C ARG A 95 6.92 23.82 8.70
N GLY A 96 7.72 23.62 7.66
CA GLY A 96 9.09 23.09 7.77
C GLY A 96 9.14 21.64 8.26
N GLY A 97 8.10 20.85 8.01
CA GLY A 97 8.01 19.44 8.42
C GLY A 97 8.65 18.46 7.42
N VAL A 98 8.49 17.17 7.73
CA VAL A 98 9.02 16.04 6.95
C VAL A 98 7.88 15.06 6.64
N VAL A 99 7.81 14.59 5.40
CA VAL A 99 6.77 13.65 4.96
C VAL A 99 7.41 12.32 4.57
N PHE A 100 6.94 11.23 5.17
CA PHE A 100 7.31 9.86 4.79
C PHE A 100 6.23 9.23 3.92
N GLY A 101 6.64 8.52 2.86
CA GLY A 101 5.74 7.82 1.96
C GLY A 101 6.43 6.80 1.07
N ALA A 102 5.64 6.09 0.27
CA ALA A 102 6.11 5.03 -0.60
C ALA A 102 6.51 5.55 -1.99
N ARG A 103 7.72 5.23 -2.43
CA ARG A 103 8.28 5.55 -3.77
C ARG A 103 8.90 4.32 -4.43
N PHE A 104 9.15 4.41 -5.72
CA PHE A 104 10.05 3.48 -6.39
C PHE A 104 11.53 3.83 -6.11
N ASN A 105 12.36 2.81 -5.96
CA ASN A 105 13.82 2.92 -6.04
C ASN A 105 14.30 2.79 -7.50
N GLU A 106 15.61 2.87 -7.72
CA GLU A 106 16.27 2.70 -9.03
C GLU A 106 16.02 1.34 -9.70
N ASN A 107 15.54 0.37 -8.93
CA ASN A 107 15.23 -0.98 -9.37
C ASN A 107 13.73 -1.22 -9.62
N TRP A 108 12.90 -0.16 -9.55
CA TRP A 108 11.44 -0.21 -9.64
C TRP A 108 10.77 -1.07 -8.55
N GLU A 109 11.45 -1.24 -7.42
CA GLU A 109 10.89 -1.82 -6.20
C GLU A 109 10.34 -0.70 -5.32
N VAL A 110 9.36 -1.02 -4.48
CA VAL A 110 8.72 -0.02 -3.63
C VAL A 110 9.41 0.04 -2.27
N ILE A 111 9.87 1.22 -1.89
CA ILE A 111 10.49 1.51 -0.58
C ILE A 111 9.75 2.66 0.09
N HIS A 112 9.84 2.77 1.42
CA HIS A 112 9.52 4.01 2.11
C HIS A 112 10.75 4.91 2.16
N ASP A 113 10.50 6.20 2.02
CA ASP A 113 11.50 7.26 2.11
C ASP A 113 10.85 8.52 2.67
N CYS A 114 11.61 9.60 2.83
CA CYS A 114 11.09 10.89 3.25
C CYS A 114 11.46 12.02 2.30
N THR A 115 10.69 13.10 2.35
CA THR A 115 11.01 14.37 1.70
C THR A 115 10.64 15.55 2.59
N GLU A 116 11.32 16.67 2.35
CA GLU A 116 11.09 17.95 3.02
C GLU A 116 10.64 19.02 2.00
N THR A 117 10.38 18.64 0.74
CA THR A 117 10.02 19.57 -0.35
C THR A 117 8.75 19.15 -1.07
N LYS A 118 8.02 20.13 -1.63
CA LYS A 118 6.77 19.88 -2.36
C LYS A 118 7.02 19.09 -3.65
N GLU A 119 8.15 19.34 -4.30
CA GLU A 119 8.56 18.62 -5.52
C GLU A 119 8.78 17.14 -5.22
N GLY A 120 9.39 16.82 -4.07
CA GLY A 120 9.63 15.45 -3.64
C GLY A 120 8.35 14.64 -3.40
N LEU A 121 7.22 15.29 -3.13
CA LEU A 121 5.93 14.61 -2.96
C LEU A 121 5.47 13.86 -4.21
N ALA A 122 5.91 14.28 -5.40
CA ALA A 122 5.56 13.61 -6.65
C ALA A 122 5.95 12.11 -6.63
N ALA A 123 7.07 11.76 -5.97
CA ALA A 123 7.49 10.36 -5.82
C ALA A 123 6.53 9.52 -4.95
N PHE A 124 5.83 10.17 -4.01
CA PHE A 124 4.88 9.52 -3.09
C PHE A 124 3.45 9.49 -3.64
N ARG A 125 3.08 10.41 -4.53
CA ARG A 125 1.78 10.43 -5.21
C ARG A 125 1.52 9.13 -5.98
N GLY A 126 0.25 8.80 -6.11
CA GLY A 126 -0.17 7.59 -6.82
C GLY A 126 -0.01 6.31 -6.00
N SER A 127 -0.92 5.37 -6.21
CA SER A 127 -0.92 4.07 -5.55
C SER A 127 0.19 3.20 -6.14
N LYS A 128 0.90 2.46 -5.29
CA LYS A 128 1.83 1.41 -5.72
C LYS A 128 1.31 0.06 -5.26
N TYR A 129 0.87 -0.77 -6.19
CA TYR A 129 0.36 -2.11 -5.89
C TYR A 129 1.51 -3.11 -5.76
N VAL A 130 2.41 -2.89 -4.81
CA VAL A 130 3.54 -3.76 -4.41
C VAL A 130 3.84 -3.50 -2.94
N GLN A 131 4.24 -4.53 -2.17
CA GLN A 131 4.66 -4.29 -0.78
C GLN A 131 5.85 -3.32 -0.72
N SER A 132 5.71 -2.26 0.09
CA SER A 132 6.79 -1.31 0.33
C SER A 132 7.71 -1.76 1.47
N CYS A 133 9.03 -1.67 1.28
CA CYS A 133 10.02 -1.91 2.32
C CYS A 133 10.22 -0.67 3.21
N ILE A 134 10.05 -0.82 4.53
CA ILE A 134 10.18 0.29 5.50
C ILE A 134 11.64 0.71 5.73
N GLY A 135 12.58 -0.24 5.68
CA GLY A 135 13.99 0.03 5.99
C GLY A 135 14.18 0.65 7.38
N ASN A 136 14.87 1.80 7.44
CA ASN A 136 15.14 2.56 8.67
C ASN A 136 14.16 3.72 8.91
N CYS A 137 13.05 3.81 8.15
CA CYS A 137 12.15 4.96 8.20
C CYS A 137 11.51 5.19 9.58
N TYR A 138 11.23 4.15 10.36
CA TYR A 138 10.71 4.34 11.73
C TYR A 138 11.72 5.06 12.63
N SER A 139 12.99 4.65 12.58
CA SER A 139 14.06 5.30 13.36
C SER A 139 14.30 6.74 12.90
N LYS A 140 14.31 6.98 11.59
CA LYS A 140 14.41 8.33 11.02
C LYS A 140 13.24 9.22 11.46
N ALA A 141 12.00 8.72 11.36
CA ALA A 141 10.81 9.45 11.79
C ALA A 141 10.89 9.79 13.28
N LYS A 142 11.28 8.84 14.13
CA LYS A 142 11.47 9.07 15.56
C LYS A 142 12.52 10.17 15.84
N GLN A 143 13.63 10.17 15.11
CA GLN A 143 14.66 11.21 15.24
C GLN A 143 14.08 12.60 14.93
N TYR A 144 13.45 12.78 13.76
CA TYR A 144 12.82 14.05 13.40
C TYR A 144 11.77 14.52 14.42
N ILE A 145 10.95 13.60 14.92
CA ILE A 145 9.96 13.88 15.97
C ILE A 145 10.66 14.37 17.25
N GLN A 146 11.76 13.73 17.67
CA GLN A 146 12.53 14.10 18.86
C GLN A 146 13.27 15.43 18.69
N ASP A 147 13.63 15.78 17.46
CA ASP A 147 14.22 17.08 17.10
C ASP A 147 13.16 18.20 17.01
N GLY A 148 11.91 17.93 17.39
CA GLY A 148 10.81 18.90 17.41
C GLY A 148 10.21 19.20 16.03
N ARG A 149 10.62 18.49 14.98
CA ARG A 149 10.07 18.67 13.63
C ARG A 149 8.65 18.13 13.55
N GLN A 150 7.82 18.77 12.73
CA GLN A 150 6.54 18.19 12.31
C GLN A 150 6.80 17.03 11.36
N VAL A 151 6.17 15.88 11.60
CA VAL A 151 6.32 14.69 10.76
C VAL A 151 4.95 14.21 10.31
N MET A 152 4.78 13.94 9.02
CA MET A 152 3.71 13.10 8.52
C MET A 152 4.27 11.77 8.10
N PHE A 153 3.70 10.68 8.59
CA PHE A 153 4.06 9.34 8.16
C PHE A 153 2.85 8.70 7.48
N SER A 154 2.96 8.49 6.17
CA SER A 154 1.94 7.77 5.40
C SER A 154 2.33 6.32 5.17
N GLY A 155 1.37 5.39 5.22
CA GLY A 155 1.64 3.98 4.97
C GLY A 155 0.38 3.12 4.92
N THR A 156 0.55 1.80 4.82
CA THR A 156 -0.57 0.86 5.04
C THR A 156 -0.93 0.78 6.53
N PRO A 157 -2.16 0.33 6.88
CA PRO A 157 -2.59 0.24 8.28
C PRO A 157 -1.62 -0.54 9.18
N CYS A 158 -1.04 -1.64 8.67
CA CYS A 158 -0.09 -2.45 9.43
C CYS A 158 1.29 -1.80 9.59
N GLN A 159 1.69 -0.92 8.67
CA GLN A 159 2.89 -0.10 8.80
C GLN A 159 2.69 1.03 9.82
N ILE A 160 1.52 1.68 9.81
CA ILE A 160 1.18 2.69 10.84
C ILE A 160 1.07 2.06 12.23
N ALA A 161 0.45 0.88 12.35
CA ALA A 161 0.44 0.12 13.61
C ALA A 161 1.87 -0.20 14.09
N GLY A 162 2.75 -0.60 13.15
CA GLY A 162 4.18 -0.82 13.43
C GLY A 162 4.90 0.44 13.93
N LEU A 163 4.69 1.59 13.27
CA LEU A 163 5.25 2.87 13.69
C LEU A 163 4.79 3.26 15.10
N LYS A 164 3.48 3.22 15.37
CA LYS A 164 2.91 3.58 16.68
C LYS A 164 3.49 2.71 17.79
N ARG A 165 3.59 1.40 17.57
CA ARG A 165 4.21 0.46 18.53
C ARG A 165 5.72 0.68 18.69
N PHE A 166 6.44 1.05 17.63
CA PHE A 166 7.87 1.41 17.71
C PHE A 166 8.10 2.66 18.56
N LEU A 167 7.24 3.67 18.38
CA LEU A 167 7.31 4.93 19.12
C LEU A 167 6.93 4.76 20.59
N GLY A 168 5.95 3.89 20.88
CA GLY A 168 5.54 3.51 22.23
C GLY A 168 4.73 4.56 22.98
N LYS A 169 4.43 5.69 22.34
CA LYS A 169 3.53 6.75 22.82
C LYS A 169 3.06 7.61 21.64
N ASP A 170 2.04 8.42 21.89
CA ASP A 170 1.61 9.45 20.94
C ASP A 170 2.49 10.69 21.01
N TYR A 171 2.54 11.39 19.88
CA TYR A 171 3.31 12.62 19.67
C TYR A 171 2.42 13.64 18.96
N ASP A 172 2.39 14.86 19.48
CA ASP A 172 1.59 15.97 18.92
C ASP A 172 2.12 16.41 17.56
N ASN A 173 3.44 16.34 17.36
CA ASN A 173 4.13 16.67 16.11
C ASN A 173 4.22 15.50 15.11
N LEU A 174 3.42 14.44 15.27
CA LEU A 174 3.29 13.36 14.29
C LEU A 174 1.86 13.30 13.75
N LEU A 175 1.69 13.42 12.44
CA LEU A 175 0.47 13.06 11.73
C LEU A 175 0.62 11.66 11.11
N ALA A 176 -0.06 10.66 11.67
CA ALA A 176 -0.06 9.31 11.12
C ALA A 176 -1.21 9.14 10.12
N VAL A 177 -0.90 8.81 8.87
CA VAL A 177 -1.91 8.63 7.82
C VAL A 177 -1.84 7.23 7.26
N ASP A 178 -2.94 6.48 7.29
CA ASP A 178 -3.02 5.21 6.58
C ASP A 178 -3.98 5.25 5.39
N VAL A 179 -4.05 4.14 4.68
CA VAL A 179 -4.94 3.96 3.53
C VAL A 179 -5.89 2.80 3.73
N VAL A 180 -7.07 2.87 3.12
CA VAL A 180 -7.93 1.71 2.92
C VAL A 180 -7.17 0.69 2.08
N CYS A 181 -6.76 -0.40 2.71
CA CYS A 181 -5.80 -1.35 2.14
C CYS A 181 -6.46 -2.69 1.84
N HIS A 182 -6.48 -3.06 0.56
CA HIS A 182 -6.94 -4.38 0.10
C HIS A 182 -5.94 -5.50 0.44
N GLY A 183 -4.65 -5.17 0.43
CA GLY A 183 -3.54 -6.10 0.64
C GLY A 183 -2.29 -5.63 -0.10
N VAL A 184 -1.17 -6.31 0.10
CA VAL A 184 0.09 -6.02 -0.60
C VAL A 184 0.54 -7.23 -1.41
N PRO A 185 0.83 -7.07 -2.72
CA PRO A 185 1.26 -8.18 -3.55
C PRO A 185 2.78 -8.42 -3.52
N SER A 186 3.16 -9.61 -3.97
CA SER A 186 4.52 -10.17 -4.00
C SER A 186 5.53 -9.29 -4.76
N PRO A 187 6.64 -8.88 -4.10
CA PRO A 187 7.76 -8.22 -4.76
C PRO A 187 8.42 -9.08 -5.85
N LYS A 188 8.54 -10.40 -5.65
CA LYS A 188 9.09 -11.29 -6.69
C LYS A 188 8.20 -11.32 -7.92
N ALA A 189 6.89 -11.49 -7.75
CA ALA A 189 5.94 -11.49 -8.87
C ALA A 189 6.00 -10.16 -9.64
N TRP A 190 6.17 -9.04 -8.94
CA TRP A 190 6.34 -7.72 -9.56
C TRP A 190 7.60 -7.64 -10.42
N ARG A 191 8.75 -8.08 -9.89
CA ARG A 191 10.01 -8.13 -10.65
C ARG A 191 9.88 -9.00 -11.90
N LEU A 192 9.20 -10.13 -11.80
CA LEU A 192 8.93 -11.01 -12.94
C LEU A 192 8.01 -10.36 -13.97
N TYR A 193 6.97 -9.64 -13.53
CA TYR A 193 6.09 -8.89 -14.44
C TYR A 193 6.86 -7.82 -15.22
N LEU A 194 7.71 -7.03 -14.56
CA LEU A 194 8.54 -6.03 -15.24
C LEU A 194 9.50 -6.68 -16.24
N ARG A 195 10.14 -7.80 -15.89
CA ARG A 195 11.02 -8.56 -16.79
C ARG A 195 10.28 -9.09 -18.03
N ASP A 196 9.02 -9.46 -17.90
CA ASP A 196 8.22 -9.93 -19.03
C ASP A 196 7.84 -8.76 -19.96
N ILE A 197 7.79 -7.53 -19.45
CA ILE A 197 7.46 -6.31 -20.21
C ILE A 197 8.69 -5.74 -20.92
N VAL A 198 9.81 -5.58 -20.20
CA VAL A 198 11.01 -4.87 -20.69
C VAL A 198 12.25 -5.75 -20.56
N SER A 199 13.15 -5.71 -21.54
CA SER A 199 14.38 -6.52 -21.51
C SER A 199 15.36 -6.05 -20.44
N ASP A 200 15.41 -4.73 -20.20
CA ASP A 200 16.16 -4.13 -19.10
C ASP A 200 15.29 -3.10 -18.37
N LYS A 201 15.09 -3.33 -17.07
CA LYS A 201 14.29 -2.43 -16.22
C LYS A 201 14.88 -1.03 -16.10
N GLN A 202 16.17 -0.83 -16.42
CA GLN A 202 16.78 0.50 -16.45
C GLN A 202 16.18 1.40 -17.53
N TRP A 203 15.48 0.84 -18.51
CA TRP A 203 14.84 1.62 -19.55
C TRP A 203 13.42 2.09 -19.18
N ILE A 204 12.87 1.64 -18.05
CA ILE A 204 11.62 2.18 -17.53
C ILE A 204 11.90 3.58 -16.97
N ASN A 205 11.03 4.53 -17.31
CA ASN A 205 11.09 5.93 -16.87
C ASN A 205 9.98 6.27 -15.88
N SER A 206 8.78 5.69 -16.03
CA SER A 206 7.64 5.99 -15.17
C SER A 206 6.66 4.81 -15.06
N ILE A 207 6.02 4.69 -13.89
CA ILE A 207 4.96 3.70 -13.63
C ILE A 207 3.79 4.39 -12.92
N ARG A 208 2.60 4.34 -13.52
CA ARG A 208 1.37 4.92 -13.00
C ARG A 208 0.25 3.87 -13.00
N PHE A 209 -0.05 3.32 -11.82
CA PHE A 209 -1.06 2.24 -11.68
C PHE A 209 -2.52 2.70 -11.76
N ARG A 210 -2.78 4.00 -11.59
CA ARG A 210 -4.11 4.62 -11.55
C ARG A 210 -4.11 5.86 -12.43
N ALA A 211 -3.54 5.78 -13.62
CA ALA A 211 -3.53 6.93 -14.55
C ALA A 211 -4.96 7.24 -15.00
N LYS A 212 -5.40 8.48 -14.79
CA LYS A 212 -6.79 8.93 -15.02
C LYS A 212 -6.99 9.57 -16.38
N SER A 213 -6.35 9.02 -17.43
CA SER A 213 -6.24 9.67 -18.75
C SER A 213 -7.58 10.22 -19.27
N ASN A 214 -8.64 9.40 -19.22
CA ASN A 214 -9.99 9.79 -19.65
C ASN A 214 -11.07 9.59 -18.57
N SER A 215 -10.76 8.88 -17.48
CA SER A 215 -11.71 8.49 -16.44
C SER A 215 -10.95 8.01 -15.19
N TRP A 216 -11.42 8.39 -14.01
CA TRP A 216 -10.91 7.86 -12.75
C TRP A 216 -11.35 6.42 -12.51
N ARG A 217 -12.61 6.09 -12.81
CA ARG A 217 -13.13 4.72 -12.69
C ARG A 217 -12.48 3.78 -13.68
N ASN A 218 -12.34 4.21 -14.93
CA ASN A 218 -11.69 3.43 -15.99
C ASN A 218 -10.21 3.80 -16.10
N PHE A 219 -9.51 3.83 -14.97
CA PHE A 219 -8.09 4.12 -14.90
C PHE A 219 -7.26 3.13 -15.73
N ARG A 220 -6.03 3.52 -16.02
CA ARG A 220 -5.08 2.74 -16.80
C ARG A 220 -3.82 2.44 -15.99
N LEU A 221 -3.21 1.28 -16.25
CA LEU A 221 -1.80 1.07 -15.91
C LEU A 221 -0.98 1.60 -17.08
N ILE A 222 -0.15 2.60 -16.80
CA ILE A 222 0.79 3.15 -17.76
C ILE A 222 2.22 2.87 -17.26
N ILE A 223 3.04 2.24 -18.10
CA ILE A 223 4.47 2.09 -17.91
C ILE A 223 5.16 2.70 -19.12
N GLU A 224 5.91 3.76 -18.88
CA GLU A 224 6.67 4.47 -19.91
C GLU A 224 8.15 4.09 -19.79
N GLY A 225 8.82 3.94 -20.92
CA GLY A 225 10.22 3.56 -21.01
C GLY A 225 10.63 3.28 -22.44
N ALA A 226 11.90 2.97 -22.65
CA ALA A 226 12.40 2.53 -23.95
C ALA A 226 12.51 1.00 -24.00
N ASP A 227 12.34 0.40 -25.16
CA ASP A 227 12.74 -0.98 -25.39
C ASP A 227 13.17 -1.15 -26.84
N SER A 228 14.32 -1.80 -27.08
CA SER A 228 14.83 -2.04 -28.43
C SER A 228 13.86 -2.86 -29.31
N ARG A 229 12.91 -3.55 -28.68
CA ARG A 229 11.85 -4.31 -29.35
C ARG A 229 10.66 -3.44 -29.79
N LEU A 230 10.58 -2.19 -29.35
CA LEU A 230 9.43 -1.30 -29.54
C LEU A 230 9.84 0.02 -30.19
N ASN A 231 9.00 0.52 -31.09
CA ASN A 231 9.14 1.85 -31.70
C ASN A 231 8.39 2.95 -30.93
N THR A 232 8.06 2.70 -29.66
CA THR A 232 7.27 3.59 -28.81
C THR A 232 7.87 3.65 -27.41
N ASN A 233 7.66 4.77 -26.72
CA ASN A 233 8.03 4.93 -25.31
C ASN A 233 6.95 4.38 -24.34
N GLU A 234 5.87 3.79 -24.87
CA GLU A 234 4.81 3.17 -24.08
C GLU A 234 5.01 1.65 -24.02
N LEU A 235 5.54 1.16 -22.90
CA LEU A 235 5.74 -0.27 -22.66
C LEU A 235 4.42 -0.95 -22.27
N VAL A 236 3.59 -0.26 -21.48
CA VAL A 236 2.24 -0.69 -21.11
C VAL A 236 1.33 0.53 -21.14
N ASN A 237 0.19 0.39 -21.80
CA ASN A 237 -0.90 1.34 -21.75
C ASN A 237 -2.22 0.56 -21.82
N GLU A 238 -2.61 -0.01 -20.69
CA GLU A 238 -3.75 -0.95 -20.61
C GLU A 238 -4.79 -0.43 -19.62
N LYS A 239 -6.08 -0.73 -19.88
CA LYS A 239 -7.12 -0.50 -18.87
C LYS A 239 -6.79 -1.31 -17.63
N GLY A 240 -6.89 -0.68 -16.47
CA GLY A 240 -6.47 -1.26 -15.21
C GLY A 240 -7.12 -2.61 -14.91
N TYR A 241 -8.43 -2.73 -15.10
CA TYR A 241 -9.16 -3.96 -14.83
C TYR A 241 -8.89 -5.09 -15.84
N GLU A 242 -8.33 -4.77 -17.02
CA GLU A 242 -7.97 -5.75 -18.06
C GLU A 242 -6.47 -6.14 -17.98
N ASN A 243 -5.64 -5.30 -17.34
CA ASN A 243 -4.22 -5.55 -17.17
C ASN A 243 -3.94 -6.75 -16.26
N LYS A 244 -3.05 -7.65 -16.70
CA LYS A 244 -2.75 -8.91 -16.00
C LYS A 244 -2.22 -8.71 -14.57
N TRP A 245 -1.39 -7.70 -14.32
CA TRP A 245 -0.85 -7.43 -12.99
C TRP A 245 -1.94 -6.95 -12.01
N ILE A 246 -2.70 -5.93 -12.40
CA ILE A 246 -3.79 -5.39 -11.59
C ILE A 246 -4.88 -6.44 -11.39
N HIS A 247 -5.24 -7.20 -12.42
CA HIS A 247 -6.25 -8.25 -12.32
C HIS A 247 -5.81 -9.36 -11.35
N ALA A 248 -4.54 -9.80 -11.41
CA ALA A 248 -4.02 -10.78 -10.46
C ALA A 248 -4.07 -10.29 -9.00
N PHE A 249 -3.78 -9.00 -8.77
CA PHE A 249 -3.91 -8.35 -7.46
C PHE A 249 -5.37 -8.35 -6.98
N LEU A 250 -6.32 -7.94 -7.84
CA LEU A 250 -7.75 -7.87 -7.51
C LEU A 250 -8.36 -9.26 -7.28
N LEU A 251 -7.84 -10.30 -7.95
CA LEU A 251 -8.18 -11.70 -7.73
C LEU A 251 -7.47 -12.33 -6.53
N ASN A 252 -6.72 -11.56 -5.74
CA ASN A 252 -5.99 -12.01 -4.56
C ASN A 252 -4.95 -13.11 -4.83
N LEU A 253 -4.42 -13.21 -6.05
CA LEU A 253 -3.48 -14.27 -6.46
C LEU A 253 -2.05 -14.02 -6.00
N THR A 254 -1.68 -12.77 -5.74
CA THR A 254 -0.31 -12.36 -5.44
C THR A 254 -0.15 -11.80 -4.03
N LEU A 255 -1.20 -11.80 -3.22
CA LEU A 255 -1.21 -11.13 -1.92
C LEU A 255 -0.38 -11.88 -0.87
N ARG A 256 0.21 -11.11 0.05
CA ARG A 256 0.87 -11.62 1.25
C ARG A 256 -0.13 -12.41 2.10
N LEU A 257 0.30 -13.55 2.65
CA LEU A 257 -0.58 -14.45 3.41
C LEU A 257 -1.33 -13.75 4.56
N SER A 258 -0.67 -12.85 5.28
CA SER A 258 -1.27 -12.09 6.38
C SER A 258 -2.38 -11.13 5.94
N CYS A 259 -2.48 -10.79 4.65
CA CYS A 259 -3.56 -9.92 4.15
C CYS A 259 -4.92 -10.62 4.16
N HIS A 260 -4.94 -11.96 4.20
CA HIS A 260 -6.17 -12.74 4.31
C HIS A 260 -6.74 -12.82 5.73
N ASP A 261 -5.94 -12.40 6.73
CA ASP A 261 -6.30 -12.32 8.14
C ASP A 261 -5.59 -11.09 8.76
N CYS A 262 -5.87 -9.91 8.20
CA CYS A 262 -5.18 -8.68 8.56
C CYS A 262 -5.66 -8.13 9.90
N GLN A 263 -4.71 -7.99 10.84
CA GLN A 263 -5.01 -7.55 12.21
C GLN A 263 -5.04 -6.02 12.39
N SER A 264 -4.84 -5.26 11.31
CA SER A 264 -4.78 -3.78 11.36
C SER A 264 -5.97 -3.09 10.69
N LEU A 265 -7.02 -3.85 10.32
CA LEU A 265 -8.28 -3.30 9.79
C LEU A 265 -9.15 -2.69 10.89
N ARG A 266 -10.33 -2.15 10.55
CA ARG A 266 -11.31 -1.63 11.52
C ARG A 266 -10.76 -0.52 12.43
N GLY A 267 -9.92 0.32 11.85
CA GLY A 267 -9.27 1.41 12.57
C GLY A 267 -8.16 0.99 13.54
N LYS A 268 -7.82 -0.30 13.67
CA LYS A 268 -6.81 -0.79 14.64
C LYS A 268 -5.38 -0.30 14.40
N SER A 269 -5.11 0.45 13.33
CA SER A 269 -3.79 1.02 13.04
C SER A 269 -3.36 2.14 13.99
N GLY A 270 -4.33 2.84 14.60
CA GLY A 270 -4.06 4.04 15.39
C GLY A 270 -3.70 5.29 14.56
N SER A 271 -3.91 5.28 13.23
CA SER A 271 -3.74 6.48 12.39
C SER A 271 -4.61 7.66 12.83
N ASP A 272 -4.20 8.89 12.51
CA ASP A 272 -5.01 10.09 12.72
C ASP A 272 -6.04 10.26 11.59
N ILE A 273 -5.65 9.89 10.36
CA ILE A 273 -6.50 9.95 9.16
C ILE A 273 -6.31 8.67 8.34
N THR A 274 -7.39 8.12 7.82
CA THR A 274 -7.37 7.06 6.80
C THR A 274 -7.87 7.60 5.46
N LEU A 275 -7.12 7.40 4.39
CA LEU A 275 -7.47 7.81 3.03
C LEU A 275 -7.87 6.63 2.15
N GLY A 276 -8.79 6.83 1.22
CA GLY A 276 -9.15 5.81 0.25
C GLY A 276 -9.74 6.41 -1.02
N ASP A 277 -10.06 5.55 -1.96
CA ASP A 277 -10.96 5.88 -3.07
C ASP A 277 -12.40 5.85 -2.54
N TYR A 278 -13.19 6.90 -2.79
CA TYR A 278 -14.60 6.90 -2.41
C TYR A 278 -15.43 6.14 -3.45
N TRP A 279 -15.28 4.81 -3.48
CA TRP A 279 -16.09 3.95 -4.33
C TRP A 279 -17.59 4.12 -4.03
N GLY A 280 -18.40 4.28 -5.07
CA GLY A 280 -19.84 4.42 -4.95
C GLY A 280 -20.36 5.78 -4.53
N ILE A 281 -19.52 6.83 -4.53
CA ILE A 281 -19.95 8.19 -4.18
C ILE A 281 -21.12 8.66 -5.05
N GLU A 282 -21.20 8.22 -6.31
CA GLU A 282 -22.30 8.55 -7.23
C GLU A 282 -23.68 8.11 -6.70
N GLN A 283 -23.72 7.11 -5.81
CA GLN A 283 -24.95 6.58 -5.22
C GLN A 283 -25.43 7.41 -4.03
N PHE A 284 -24.57 8.28 -3.49
CA PHE A 284 -24.82 9.04 -2.27
C PHE A 284 -24.77 10.56 -2.50
N ALA A 285 -23.93 11.02 -3.41
CA ALA A 285 -23.72 12.41 -3.76
C ALA A 285 -23.34 12.52 -5.24
N ALA A 286 -24.30 12.23 -6.13
CA ALA A 286 -24.11 12.25 -7.58
C ALA A 286 -23.54 13.58 -8.08
N ASP A 287 -24.05 14.71 -7.57
CA ASP A 287 -23.58 16.05 -7.96
C ASP A 287 -22.13 16.35 -7.52
N PHE A 288 -21.59 15.58 -6.57
CA PHE A 288 -20.22 15.72 -6.11
C PHE A 288 -19.23 14.90 -6.95
N ASP A 289 -19.72 13.91 -7.69
CA ASP A 289 -18.92 13.03 -8.53
C ASP A 289 -18.74 13.59 -9.94
N ASP A 290 -17.50 13.76 -10.35
CA ASP A 290 -17.10 14.29 -11.66
C ASP A 290 -16.19 13.31 -12.42
N ASP A 291 -16.04 12.08 -11.92
CA ASP A 291 -15.15 11.04 -12.46
C ASP A 291 -13.67 11.47 -12.64
N LYS A 292 -13.23 12.55 -11.98
CA LYS A 292 -11.83 12.96 -11.88
C LYS A 292 -11.16 12.48 -10.58
N GLY A 293 -11.90 11.73 -9.76
CA GLY A 293 -11.42 11.04 -8.55
C GLY A 293 -11.79 11.74 -7.25
N CYS A 294 -12.45 11.01 -6.36
CA CYS A 294 -12.93 11.50 -5.07
C CYS A 294 -12.35 10.66 -3.95
N SER A 295 -11.67 11.31 -2.99
CA SER A 295 -11.09 10.61 -1.85
C SER A 295 -12.14 10.36 -0.77
N LEU A 296 -12.14 9.15 -0.23
CA LEU A 296 -12.70 8.86 1.08
C LEU A 296 -11.70 9.32 2.14
N VAL A 297 -12.17 10.11 3.10
CA VAL A 297 -11.36 10.56 4.23
C VAL A 297 -12.06 10.15 5.52
N LEU A 298 -11.45 9.24 6.27
CA LEU A 298 -11.88 8.91 7.62
C LEU A 298 -10.99 9.66 8.60
N VAL A 299 -11.57 10.56 9.38
CA VAL A 299 -10.84 11.30 10.42
C VAL A 299 -11.02 10.54 11.73
N ASN A 300 -9.92 10.06 12.30
CA ASN A 300 -9.94 9.14 13.44
C ASN A 300 -9.60 9.82 14.78
N THR A 301 -8.99 11.00 14.76
CA THR A 301 -8.57 11.75 15.95
C THR A 301 -8.88 13.23 15.80
N LEU A 302 -9.01 13.94 16.94
CA LEU A 302 -9.22 15.40 16.94
C LEU A 302 -8.06 16.15 16.26
N LYS A 303 -6.83 15.68 16.44
CA LYS A 303 -5.65 16.19 15.73
C LYS A 303 -5.77 16.02 14.22
N GLY A 304 -6.28 14.87 13.77
CA GLY A 304 -6.60 14.65 12.35
C GLY A 304 -7.64 15.64 11.83
N GLU A 305 -8.69 15.91 12.62
CA GLU A 305 -9.76 16.86 12.27
C GLU A 305 -9.23 18.30 12.15
N GLU A 306 -8.40 18.73 13.09
CA GLU A 306 -7.79 20.06 13.08
C GLU A 306 -6.95 20.28 11.81
N ILE A 307 -6.13 19.30 11.45
CA ILE A 307 -5.29 19.40 10.25
C ILE A 307 -6.15 19.36 8.99
N TYR A 308 -7.13 18.45 8.93
CA TYR A 308 -8.02 18.26 7.77
C TYR A 308 -8.92 19.48 7.50
N SER A 309 -9.49 20.09 8.55
CA SER A 309 -10.45 21.21 8.43
C SER A 309 -9.86 22.43 7.72
N GLY A 310 -8.54 22.61 7.78
CA GLY A 310 -7.85 23.70 7.10
C GLY A 310 -7.22 23.31 5.76
N LEU A 311 -7.73 22.30 5.05
CA LEU A 311 -7.29 21.96 3.70
C LEU A 311 -8.09 22.71 2.64
N ASN A 312 -7.43 23.14 1.56
CA ASN A 312 -8.09 23.73 0.41
C ASN A 312 -8.68 22.65 -0.52
N CYS A 313 -9.80 22.07 -0.09
CA CYS A 313 -10.53 21.07 -0.86
C CYS A 313 -12.04 21.31 -0.78
N ASP A 314 -12.76 20.82 -1.79
CA ASP A 314 -14.19 20.63 -1.65
C ASP A 314 -14.42 19.35 -0.87
N SER A 315 -15.32 19.41 0.11
CA SER A 315 -15.60 18.30 1.01
C SER A 315 -17.07 18.27 1.41
N ILE A 316 -17.62 17.07 1.53
CA ILE A 316 -18.95 16.83 2.08
C ILE A 316 -18.89 15.74 3.15
N VAL A 317 -19.67 15.92 4.21
CA VAL A 317 -19.84 14.90 5.26
C VAL A 317 -20.69 13.76 4.70
N THR A 318 -20.29 12.53 5.00
CA THR A 318 -20.99 11.33 4.54
C THR A 318 -21.13 10.31 5.67
N PRO A 319 -22.16 9.44 5.65
CA PRO A 319 -22.30 8.41 6.67
C PRO A 319 -21.22 7.32 6.53
N TYR A 320 -20.62 6.87 7.64
CA TYR A 320 -19.65 5.77 7.65
C TYR A 320 -20.19 4.49 6.98
N LYS A 321 -21.48 4.19 7.17
CA LYS A 321 -22.15 3.04 6.53
C LYS A 321 -22.06 3.09 5.00
N SER A 322 -22.15 4.28 4.42
CA SER A 322 -22.04 4.49 2.97
C SER A 322 -20.63 4.22 2.47
N ALA A 323 -19.60 4.66 3.21
CA ALA A 323 -18.20 4.39 2.89
C ALA A 323 -17.89 2.89 2.91
N VAL A 324 -18.32 2.17 3.96
CA VAL A 324 -18.05 0.72 4.12
C VAL A 324 -18.70 -0.13 3.03
N LEU A 325 -19.90 0.22 2.57
CA LEU A 325 -20.65 -0.57 1.58
C LEU A 325 -19.84 -0.89 0.31
N LYS A 326 -19.00 0.05 -0.13
CA LYS A 326 -18.18 -0.07 -1.34
C LYS A 326 -16.68 -0.15 -1.04
N ASN A 327 -16.30 -0.11 0.24
CA ASN A 327 -14.93 -0.28 0.72
C ASN A 327 -14.87 -1.41 1.76
N PRO A 328 -15.08 -2.68 1.36
CA PRO A 328 -15.15 -3.79 2.30
C PRO A 328 -13.87 -3.98 3.11
N SER A 329 -12.72 -3.57 2.57
CA SER A 329 -11.42 -3.62 3.25
C SER A 329 -11.31 -2.68 4.45
N LEU A 330 -12.28 -1.81 4.71
CA LEU A 330 -12.38 -1.10 5.98
C LEU A 330 -12.70 -2.05 7.14
N ASP A 331 -13.48 -3.10 6.87
CA ASP A 331 -14.11 -3.92 7.91
C ASP A 331 -13.73 -5.41 7.84
N ARG A 332 -13.26 -5.91 6.70
CA ARG A 332 -12.90 -7.33 6.58
C ARG A 332 -11.73 -7.57 5.64
N SER A 333 -10.98 -8.61 5.96
CA SER A 333 -9.90 -9.14 5.13
C SER A 333 -10.44 -9.75 3.84
N VAL A 334 -9.59 -9.79 2.83
CA VAL A 334 -9.90 -10.41 1.53
C VAL A 334 -9.69 -11.91 1.59
N THR A 335 -10.57 -12.68 0.95
CA THR A 335 -10.46 -14.14 0.91
C THR A 335 -9.31 -14.57 0.00
N ALA A 336 -8.49 -15.51 0.47
CA ALA A 336 -7.42 -16.11 -0.31
C ALA A 336 -7.97 -16.76 -1.59
N SER A 337 -7.30 -16.53 -2.72
CA SER A 337 -7.66 -17.20 -3.95
C SER A 337 -7.30 -18.68 -3.90
N ILE A 338 -8.20 -19.55 -4.34
CA ILE A 338 -7.96 -20.99 -4.47
C ILE A 338 -6.82 -21.31 -5.44
N ASN A 339 -6.48 -20.39 -6.35
CA ASN A 339 -5.40 -20.57 -7.32
C ASN A 339 -4.11 -19.81 -6.93
N ARG A 340 -4.02 -19.19 -5.74
CA ARG A 340 -2.82 -18.45 -5.29
C ARG A 340 -1.57 -19.33 -5.34
N GLU A 341 -1.59 -20.46 -4.63
CA GLU A 341 -0.46 -21.39 -4.58
C GLU A 341 -0.09 -21.95 -5.97
N PHE A 342 -1.10 -22.14 -6.82
CA PHE A 342 -0.86 -22.57 -8.20
C PHE A 342 -0.20 -21.49 -9.05
N LEU A 343 -0.59 -20.21 -8.92
CA LEU A 343 0.11 -19.12 -9.60
C LEU A 343 1.59 -19.10 -9.20
N LEU A 344 1.84 -19.17 -7.88
CA LEU A 344 3.18 -19.10 -7.31
C LEU A 344 4.08 -20.24 -7.81
N SER A 345 3.56 -21.47 -7.91
CA SER A 345 4.31 -22.61 -8.45
C SER A 345 4.65 -22.48 -9.94
N GLN A 346 4.02 -21.55 -10.67
CA GLN A 346 4.31 -21.30 -12.09
C GLN A 346 5.22 -20.09 -12.32
N LEU A 347 5.59 -19.33 -11.28
CA LEU A 347 6.31 -18.06 -11.43
C LEU A 347 7.71 -18.19 -12.08
N ASP A 348 8.34 -19.36 -11.98
CA ASP A 348 9.65 -19.60 -12.63
C ASP A 348 9.59 -19.48 -14.16
N LYS A 349 8.38 -19.55 -14.75
CA LYS A 349 8.11 -19.35 -16.18
C LYS A 349 7.97 -17.87 -16.58
N GLY A 350 8.02 -16.94 -15.63
CA GLY A 350 7.58 -15.55 -15.82
C GLY A 350 6.17 -15.32 -15.30
N PHE A 351 5.86 -14.06 -14.98
CA PHE A 351 4.58 -13.69 -14.40
C PHE A 351 3.43 -13.82 -15.40
N ILE A 352 3.60 -13.33 -16.63
CA ILE A 352 2.55 -13.34 -17.66
C ILE A 352 2.15 -14.78 -18.00
N ALA A 353 3.13 -15.66 -18.22
CA ALA A 353 2.89 -17.08 -18.48
C ALA A 353 2.24 -17.79 -17.28
N ALA A 354 2.68 -17.50 -16.06
CA ALA A 354 2.07 -18.03 -14.84
C ALA A 354 0.61 -17.61 -14.71
N TYR A 355 0.32 -16.33 -14.96
CA TYR A 355 -1.03 -15.76 -14.95
C TYR A 355 -1.94 -16.44 -15.99
N ASP A 356 -1.47 -16.59 -17.23
CA ASP A 356 -2.28 -17.17 -18.31
C ASP A 356 -2.67 -18.62 -18.00
N VAL A 357 -1.73 -19.43 -17.50
CA VAL A 357 -2.01 -20.82 -17.10
C VAL A 357 -2.90 -20.90 -15.85
N CYS A 358 -2.74 -19.96 -14.91
CA CYS A 358 -3.54 -19.88 -13.69
C CYS A 358 -5.03 -19.59 -13.99
N LEU A 359 -5.30 -18.73 -14.98
CA LEU A 359 -6.63 -18.28 -15.34
C LEU A 359 -7.22 -18.93 -16.61
N ASP A 360 -6.49 -19.83 -17.27
CA ASP A 360 -7.03 -20.59 -18.40
C ASP A 360 -8.24 -21.45 -17.98
N HIS A 361 -9.39 -21.20 -18.60
CA HIS A 361 -10.65 -21.90 -18.32
C HIS A 361 -10.84 -23.22 -19.09
N SER A 362 -9.87 -23.60 -19.93
CA SER A 362 -9.86 -24.88 -20.64
C SER A 362 -9.95 -26.06 -19.66
N PHE A 363 -10.67 -27.12 -20.06
CA PHE A 363 -10.83 -28.31 -19.23
C PHE A 363 -9.50 -28.92 -18.77
N PRO A 364 -8.48 -29.07 -19.64
CA PRO A 364 -7.17 -29.60 -19.21
C PRO A 364 -6.51 -28.76 -18.11
N MET A 365 -6.54 -27.42 -18.22
CA MET A 365 -5.92 -26.57 -17.20
C MET A 365 -6.74 -26.54 -15.90
N ARG A 366 -8.07 -26.59 -15.97
CA ARG A 366 -8.92 -26.75 -14.79
C ARG A 366 -8.62 -28.05 -14.03
N LEU A 367 -8.47 -29.16 -14.76
CA LEU A 367 -8.11 -30.47 -14.18
C LEU A 367 -6.72 -30.40 -13.55
N ARG A 368 -5.73 -29.81 -14.24
CA ARG A 368 -4.37 -29.63 -13.71
C ARG A 368 -4.37 -28.85 -12.39
N ARG A 369 -5.09 -27.72 -12.31
CA ARG A 369 -5.21 -26.95 -11.05
C ARG A 369 -5.91 -27.72 -9.95
N PHE A 370 -6.93 -28.52 -10.30
CA PHE A 370 -7.59 -29.39 -9.34
C PHE A 370 -6.64 -30.46 -8.78
N LEU A 371 -5.86 -31.11 -9.64
CA LEU A 371 -4.87 -32.11 -9.24
C LEU A 371 -3.76 -31.48 -8.38
N PHE A 372 -3.22 -30.32 -8.75
CA PHE A 372 -2.25 -29.57 -7.93
C PHE A 372 -2.75 -29.40 -6.48
N ARG A 373 -3.99 -28.93 -6.32
CA ARG A 373 -4.57 -28.71 -4.97
C ARG A 373 -4.82 -29.98 -4.17
N LYS A 374 -5.08 -31.10 -4.84
CA LYS A 374 -5.39 -32.37 -4.17
C LYS A 374 -4.16 -33.21 -3.88
N LEU A 375 -3.14 -33.12 -4.74
CA LEU A 375 -1.98 -34.01 -4.74
C LEU A 375 -0.65 -33.30 -4.43
N GLY A 376 -0.62 -31.96 -4.42
CA GLY A 376 0.61 -31.19 -4.18
C GLY A 376 1.64 -31.28 -5.30
N MET A 377 1.23 -31.75 -6.49
CA MET A 377 2.05 -31.92 -7.69
C MET A 377 2.19 -30.65 -8.51
#